data_AF-S0AM58-F1
#
_entry.id   AF-S0AM58-F1
#
_cell.length_a   1.000
_cell.length_b   1.000
_cell.length_c   1.000
_cell.angle_alpha   90.00
_cell.angle_beta   90.00
_cell.angle_gamma   90.00
#
_symmetry.space_group_name_H-M   'P 1'
#
loop_
_entity.id
_entity.type
_entity.pdbx_description
1 polymer ?
#
loop_
_entity_poly.entity_id
_entity_poly.type
_entity_poly.pdbx_seq_one_letter_code
_entity_poly.pdbx_strand_id
1 'polypeptide(L)'
;MNYIPSSCGLFGIMRKNDRKKIPGSIPVKCLNSIRYRGSDKGSGYASFNVNQNNHYSINVFYEEDEHQLRSLLEQNGFGINKMEVRNGNNIKSYCYDVSIGDMSSIDNVNDVLWKEGTGRIYSSGTSLDIFKGIGYPDDVGKEYSIESKEADMWLAHTRQPTNSPGYLPYWSHPFSSFNIAIVHNGDISSFGANREFLKSKGVNSFVGTDSEVIAYIFRELLKQYDLITTVKIMAGKIEDPVMKYKNRGAVLDGPYTLVIGYDDGNDLYMICIADRTKLRPAILGEDDGNFFIASEESQIRLISPGARIWTLEPDSYFIASFNRGIISPGRVGIENTNKIKIPDSFQIDAGAIEYNRLNQAILKGDQAITINNVAGHRYVGINFPDSEKDITIYGTLGNCFMNLNENNISTIYGNVADDCCDSMGGGMVKIYGDAGDILCQALNGGKVYVLGNAGNRACIQMREYVDKSTVVVINGKFDDYLGEYMSGGTLLVLSNSARNFGKYIGSGMIGGTIFIRGKVNSRNIGIQPPETAVNGMLNALRKSELITDKEYHKLKGMSFIDMIKFLPSDSRKFVRKFYSGHELPEYEYRYLNSQEKIKLNSIVNEFDTEMETHSTEFLGDKYTIIMPGNY
;
A
#
# COMPACT_ATOMS: atom_id res chain seq x y z
N MET A 1 16.08 -4.44 23.64
CA MET A 1 14.66 -4.01 23.57
C MET A 1 13.82 -5.26 23.42
N ASN A 2 12.63 -5.30 24.04
CA ASN A 2 11.67 -6.36 23.73
C ASN A 2 11.11 -6.14 22.33
N TYR A 3 10.87 -7.23 21.61
CA TYR A 3 10.29 -7.21 20.28
C TYR A 3 8.84 -6.71 20.34
N ILE A 4 8.54 -5.62 19.62
CA ILE A 4 7.19 -5.07 19.49
C ILE A 4 6.82 -5.16 18.00
N PRO A 5 5.81 -5.97 17.62
CA PRO A 5 5.33 -6.08 16.23
C PRO A 5 4.84 -4.74 15.69
N SER A 6 5.13 -4.43 14.42
CA SER A 6 4.74 -3.15 13.85
C SER A 6 3.30 -3.07 13.31
N SER A 7 2.93 -3.93 12.34
CA SER A 7 1.86 -3.52 11.39
C SER A 7 1.36 -4.59 10.39
N CYS A 8 1.39 -5.90 10.72
CA CYS A 8 1.05 -7.03 9.83
C CYS A 8 1.91 -7.12 8.54
N GLY A 9 2.05 -8.32 7.97
CA GLY A 9 2.86 -8.54 6.78
C GLY A 9 2.20 -9.47 5.77
N LEU A 10 2.23 -9.10 4.49
CA LEU A 10 1.73 -9.90 3.37
C LEU A 10 2.79 -10.10 2.29
N PHE A 11 2.65 -11.20 1.55
CA PHE A 11 3.45 -11.53 0.37
C PHE A 11 2.61 -12.34 -0.61
N GLY A 12 2.77 -12.07 -1.90
CA GLY A 12 2.15 -12.78 -3.01
C GLY A 12 3.15 -12.95 -4.13
N ILE A 13 3.24 -14.17 -4.67
CA ILE A 13 4.08 -14.48 -5.83
C ILE A 13 3.32 -15.44 -6.75
N MET A 14 3.22 -15.09 -8.03
CA MET A 14 2.60 -15.91 -9.06
C MET A 14 3.55 -16.05 -10.24
N ARG A 15 3.77 -17.28 -10.73
CA ARG A 15 4.65 -17.52 -11.88
C ARG A 15 3.98 -17.12 -13.19
N LYS A 16 4.80 -16.84 -14.20
CA LYS A 16 4.39 -16.78 -15.62
C LYS A 16 4.19 -18.22 -16.15
N ASN A 17 3.23 -18.42 -17.06
CA ASN A 17 2.76 -19.75 -17.48
C ASN A 17 3.87 -20.66 -18.06
N ASP A 18 4.90 -20.09 -18.68
CA ASP A 18 6.04 -20.83 -19.24
C ASP A 18 7.13 -21.24 -18.22
N ARG A 19 6.97 -20.88 -16.94
CA ARG A 19 7.98 -21.10 -15.88
C ARG A 19 7.67 -22.29 -14.99
N LYS A 20 8.66 -22.75 -14.22
CA LYS A 20 8.49 -23.80 -13.20
C LYS A 20 7.64 -23.30 -12.04
N LYS A 21 6.99 -24.23 -11.33
CA LYS A 21 6.32 -23.96 -10.05
C LYS A 21 7.29 -23.36 -9.03
N ILE A 22 6.74 -22.53 -8.15
CA ILE A 22 7.46 -21.78 -7.12
C ILE A 22 7.63 -22.69 -5.90
N PRO A 23 8.86 -23.01 -5.46
CA PRO A 23 9.10 -23.74 -4.23
C PRO A 23 8.59 -22.97 -3.00
N GLY A 24 7.95 -23.65 -2.07
CA GLY A 24 7.38 -23.04 -0.85
C GLY A 24 8.42 -22.46 0.12
N SER A 25 9.71 -22.77 -0.06
CA SER A 25 10.80 -22.09 0.66
C SER A 25 10.90 -20.60 0.31
N ILE A 26 10.43 -20.18 -0.87
CA ILE A 26 10.39 -18.78 -1.30
C ILE A 26 9.44 -17.92 -0.43
N PRO A 27 8.11 -18.20 -0.37
CA PRO A 27 7.20 -17.43 0.47
C PRO A 27 7.55 -17.51 1.97
N VAL A 28 8.06 -18.65 2.47
CA VAL A 28 8.56 -18.76 3.86
C VAL A 28 9.70 -17.78 4.10
N LYS A 29 10.73 -17.76 3.23
CA LYS A 29 11.87 -16.84 3.34
C LYS A 29 11.45 -15.37 3.24
N CYS A 30 10.61 -15.02 2.27
CA CYS A 30 10.14 -13.66 2.02
C CYS A 30 9.15 -13.13 3.09
N LEU A 31 8.42 -14.02 3.78
CA LEU A 31 7.59 -13.61 4.91
C LEU A 31 8.40 -13.51 6.21
N ASN A 32 9.37 -14.41 6.42
CA ASN A 32 10.22 -14.38 7.60
C ASN A 32 11.18 -13.16 7.62
N SER A 33 11.60 -12.63 6.46
CA SER A 33 12.42 -11.40 6.40
C SER A 33 11.70 -10.15 6.93
N ILE A 34 10.36 -10.15 6.95
CA ILE A 34 9.53 -9.10 7.54
C ILE A 34 8.79 -9.58 8.81
N ARG A 35 9.29 -10.63 9.47
CA ARG A 35 8.69 -11.23 10.68
C ARG A 35 8.30 -10.17 11.72
N TYR A 36 9.14 -9.14 11.91
CA TYR A 36 8.91 -7.99 12.81
C TYR A 36 7.60 -7.23 12.61
N ARG A 37 6.90 -7.41 11.48
CA ARG A 37 5.57 -6.82 11.29
C ARG A 37 4.47 -7.57 12.04
N GLY A 38 4.66 -8.86 12.32
CA GLY A 38 3.71 -9.74 13.01
C GLY A 38 4.20 -10.25 14.37
N SER A 39 3.34 -10.99 15.06
CA SER A 39 3.64 -11.71 16.30
C SER A 39 3.54 -13.23 16.11
N ASP A 40 3.77 -13.96 17.18
CA ASP A 40 3.47 -15.39 17.30
C ASP A 40 1.97 -15.73 17.17
N LYS A 41 1.08 -14.74 17.09
CA LYS A 41 -0.39 -14.93 17.12
C LYS A 41 -1.01 -15.24 15.75
N GLY A 42 -0.21 -15.61 14.77
CA GLY A 42 -0.70 -16.25 13.57
C GLY A 42 0.16 -16.01 12.33
N SER A 43 0.36 -17.08 11.58
CA SER A 43 0.92 -17.03 10.24
C SER A 43 0.23 -18.07 9.36
N GLY A 44 0.31 -17.88 8.04
CA GLY A 44 -0.20 -18.88 7.11
C GLY A 44 0.16 -18.61 5.66
N TYR A 45 -0.11 -19.63 4.84
CA TYR A 45 0.21 -19.74 3.44
C TYR A 45 -0.99 -20.32 2.68
N ALA A 46 -1.25 -19.81 1.48
CA ALA A 46 -2.17 -20.40 0.51
C ALA A 46 -1.38 -20.77 -0.74
N SER A 47 -1.52 -22.00 -1.22
CA SER A 47 -0.97 -22.46 -2.50
C SER A 47 -2.09 -22.65 -3.50
N PHE A 48 -1.89 -22.14 -4.73
CA PHE A 48 -2.76 -22.44 -5.87
C PHE A 48 -2.01 -23.28 -6.88
N ASN A 49 -2.66 -24.34 -7.38
CA ASN A 49 -2.15 -25.22 -8.42
C ASN A 49 -3.20 -25.35 -9.54
N VAL A 50 -2.88 -24.84 -10.74
CA VAL A 50 -3.77 -24.87 -11.90
C VAL A 50 -3.84 -26.32 -12.43
N ASN A 51 -5.04 -26.91 -12.35
CA ASN A 51 -5.40 -28.25 -12.82
C ASN A 51 -4.60 -29.43 -12.25
N GLN A 52 -5.16 -30.16 -11.28
CA GLN A 52 -4.83 -31.58 -11.07
C GLN A 52 -6.01 -32.53 -10.76
N ASN A 53 -7.14 -32.09 -10.18
CA ASN A 53 -8.24 -32.98 -9.78
C ASN A 53 -9.65 -32.44 -10.09
N ASN A 54 -10.59 -33.37 -10.35
CA ASN A 54 -12.04 -33.11 -10.45
C ASN A 54 -12.76 -33.13 -9.08
N HIS A 55 -12.00 -33.06 -7.98
CA HIS A 55 -12.50 -33.14 -6.61
C HIS A 55 -12.17 -31.84 -5.88
N TYR A 56 -13.02 -31.48 -4.92
CA TYR A 56 -12.74 -30.38 -4.00
C TYR A 56 -11.94 -30.91 -2.83
N SER A 57 -10.84 -30.24 -2.47
CA SER A 57 -10.30 -30.34 -1.12
C SER A 57 -11.12 -29.43 -0.20
N ILE A 58 -11.51 -29.92 0.97
CA ILE A 58 -12.01 -29.08 2.07
C ILE A 58 -11.13 -29.31 3.31
N ASN A 59 -10.72 -28.22 3.95
CA ASN A 59 -9.94 -28.26 5.18
C ASN A 59 -10.81 -27.75 6.34
N VAL A 60 -10.94 -28.58 7.37
CA VAL A 60 -11.85 -28.37 8.49
C VAL A 60 -11.06 -28.42 9.80
N PHE A 61 -11.05 -27.32 10.53
CA PHE A 61 -10.65 -27.34 11.93
C PHE A 61 -11.82 -27.91 12.74
N TYR A 62 -11.58 -28.94 13.55
CA TYR A 62 -12.62 -29.60 14.33
C TYR A 62 -12.02 -30.23 15.60
N GLU A 63 -12.72 -30.08 16.72
CA GLU A 63 -12.20 -30.45 18.05
C GLU A 63 -12.63 -31.85 18.51
N GLU A 64 -13.70 -32.40 17.93
CA GLU A 64 -14.32 -33.67 18.36
C GLU A 64 -13.91 -34.88 17.49
N ASP A 65 -14.77 -35.90 17.42
CA ASP A 65 -14.51 -37.17 16.73
C ASP A 65 -14.71 -37.07 15.20
N GLU A 66 -13.71 -37.50 14.43
CA GLU A 66 -13.74 -37.48 12.96
C GLU A 66 -15.01 -38.09 12.36
N HIS A 67 -15.55 -39.15 12.98
CA HIS A 67 -16.75 -39.83 12.49
C HIS A 67 -18.01 -38.97 12.61
N GLN A 68 -18.06 -38.04 13.57
CA GLN A 68 -19.17 -37.09 13.73
C GLN A 68 -19.11 -36.02 12.62
N LEU A 69 -17.93 -35.42 12.40
CA LEU A 69 -17.70 -34.48 11.30
C LEU A 69 -18.00 -35.14 9.93
N ARG A 70 -17.49 -36.35 9.71
CA ARG A 70 -17.76 -37.14 8.50
C ARG A 70 -19.25 -37.37 8.29
N SER A 71 -19.99 -37.74 9.35
CA SER A 71 -21.44 -37.94 9.27
C SER A 71 -22.17 -36.65 8.93
N LEU A 72 -21.76 -35.51 9.51
CA LEU A 72 -22.32 -34.18 9.21
C LEU A 72 -22.07 -33.79 7.74
N LEU A 73 -20.87 -34.04 7.21
CA LEU A 73 -20.53 -33.82 5.81
C LEU A 73 -21.38 -34.69 4.88
N GLU A 74 -21.44 -36.01 5.10
CA GLU A 74 -22.24 -36.93 4.27
C GLU A 74 -23.74 -36.56 4.28
N GLN A 75 -24.28 -36.16 5.43
CA GLN A 75 -25.67 -35.66 5.55
C GLN A 75 -25.94 -34.36 4.78
N ASN A 76 -24.92 -33.52 4.57
CA ASN A 76 -25.01 -32.30 3.77
C ASN A 76 -24.65 -32.52 2.29
N GLY A 77 -24.57 -33.78 1.84
CA GLY A 77 -24.41 -34.12 0.42
C GLY A 77 -22.97 -34.14 -0.08
N PHE A 78 -21.99 -34.27 0.83
CA PHE A 78 -20.58 -34.44 0.46
C PHE A 78 -20.26 -35.92 0.26
N GLY A 79 -19.78 -36.29 -0.92
CA GLY A 79 -19.21 -37.63 -1.18
C GLY A 79 -17.72 -37.65 -0.84
N ILE A 80 -17.35 -38.25 0.29
CA ILE A 80 -15.96 -38.29 0.77
C ILE A 80 -15.18 -39.42 0.07
N ASN A 81 -14.08 -39.07 -0.59
CA ASN A 81 -13.20 -40.00 -1.31
C ASN A 81 -11.95 -40.36 -0.49
N LYS A 82 -11.37 -39.37 0.19
CA LYS A 82 -10.14 -39.50 0.96
C LYS A 82 -10.14 -38.50 2.13
N MET A 83 -9.43 -38.84 3.20
CA MET A 83 -9.20 -37.97 4.35
C MET A 83 -7.72 -38.05 4.77
N GLU A 84 -7.14 -36.91 5.13
CA GLU A 84 -5.84 -36.78 5.78
C GLU A 84 -5.97 -35.89 7.02
N VAL A 85 -5.18 -36.17 8.07
CA VAL A 85 -5.13 -35.33 9.28
C VAL A 85 -3.82 -34.54 9.29
N ARG A 86 -3.94 -33.22 9.47
CA ARG A 86 -2.83 -32.31 9.74
C ARG A 86 -2.93 -31.90 11.22
N ASN A 87 -1.94 -32.33 12.02
CA ASN A 87 -1.88 -31.98 13.43
C ASN A 87 -1.40 -30.52 13.57
N GLY A 88 -2.34 -29.60 13.79
CA GLY A 88 -2.02 -28.22 14.13
C GLY A 88 -1.72 -28.07 15.63
N ASN A 89 -0.82 -27.16 15.98
CA ASN A 89 -0.30 -26.97 17.35
C ASN A 89 -1.33 -26.60 18.44
N ASN A 90 -2.61 -26.39 18.10
CA ASN A 90 -3.70 -26.16 19.06
C ASN A 90 -5.05 -26.80 18.66
N ILE A 91 -5.19 -27.33 17.45
CA ILE A 91 -6.45 -27.91 16.93
C ILE A 91 -6.12 -28.83 15.75
N LYS A 92 -6.89 -29.92 15.59
CA LYS A 92 -6.75 -30.82 14.44
C LYS A 92 -7.36 -30.18 13.20
N SER A 93 -6.66 -30.29 12.08
CA SER A 93 -7.20 -30.01 10.76
C SER A 93 -7.45 -31.31 10.01
N TYR A 94 -8.69 -31.58 9.64
CA TYR A 94 -9.09 -32.69 8.79
C TYR A 94 -9.21 -32.18 7.35
N CYS A 95 -8.48 -32.80 6.43
CA CYS A 95 -8.43 -32.45 5.02
C CYS A 95 -9.13 -33.56 4.22
N TYR A 96 -10.24 -33.24 3.56
CA TYR A 96 -11.04 -34.22 2.81
C TYR A 96 -11.03 -33.91 1.32
N ASP A 97 -10.77 -34.94 0.50
CA ASP A 97 -11.09 -34.90 -0.93
C ASP A 97 -12.56 -35.31 -1.13
N VAL A 98 -13.40 -34.39 -1.59
CA VAL A 98 -14.85 -34.55 -1.67
C VAL A 98 -15.40 -34.28 -3.07
N SER A 99 -16.51 -34.94 -3.41
CA SER A 99 -17.47 -34.46 -4.40
C SER A 99 -18.59 -33.71 -3.68
N ILE A 100 -19.04 -32.58 -4.25
CA ILE A 100 -20.11 -31.75 -3.70
C ILE A 100 -21.05 -31.36 -4.83
N GLY A 101 -22.36 -31.55 -4.64
CA GLY A 101 -23.38 -31.23 -5.64
C GLY A 101 -23.88 -29.78 -5.57
N ASP A 102 -23.92 -29.19 -4.37
CA ASP A 102 -24.30 -27.80 -4.13
C ASP A 102 -23.25 -27.11 -3.25
N MET A 103 -22.76 -25.98 -3.73
CA MET A 103 -21.80 -25.14 -3.03
C MET A 103 -22.38 -24.54 -1.73
N SER A 104 -23.71 -24.41 -1.63
CA SER A 104 -24.36 -23.94 -0.39
C SER A 104 -24.15 -24.88 0.80
N SER A 105 -23.90 -26.17 0.56
CA SER A 105 -23.65 -27.15 1.62
C SER A 105 -22.42 -26.84 2.48
N ILE A 106 -21.40 -26.14 1.94
CA ILE A 106 -20.26 -25.66 2.74
C ILE A 106 -20.71 -24.60 3.73
N ASP A 107 -21.50 -23.62 3.29
CA ASP A 107 -21.99 -22.56 4.18
C ASP A 107 -22.97 -23.14 5.22
N ASN A 108 -23.81 -24.12 4.86
CA ASN A 108 -24.71 -24.82 5.79
C ASN A 108 -23.94 -25.58 6.90
N VAL A 109 -22.90 -26.36 6.54
CA VAL A 109 -22.04 -27.04 7.53
C VAL A 109 -21.31 -26.01 8.41
N ASN A 110 -20.88 -24.90 7.83
CA ASN A 110 -20.25 -23.79 8.54
C ASN A 110 -21.19 -23.00 9.48
N ASP A 111 -22.49 -22.97 9.19
CA ASP A 111 -23.53 -22.47 10.10
C ASP A 111 -23.71 -23.41 11.31
N VAL A 112 -23.67 -24.74 11.10
CA VAL A 112 -23.77 -25.75 12.19
C VAL A 112 -22.52 -25.73 13.08
N LEU A 113 -21.34 -26.02 12.52
CA LEU A 113 -20.09 -26.17 13.28
C LEU A 113 -19.76 -24.94 14.12
N TRP A 114 -20.00 -23.74 13.57
CA TRP A 114 -19.68 -22.49 14.27
C TRP A 114 -20.72 -22.11 15.34
N LYS A 115 -22.00 -22.49 15.15
CA LYS A 115 -23.05 -22.29 16.15
C LYS A 115 -22.88 -23.22 17.35
N GLU A 116 -22.40 -24.44 17.11
CA GLU A 116 -22.11 -25.43 18.15
C GLU A 116 -20.74 -25.20 18.80
N GLY A 117 -19.85 -24.44 18.14
CA GLY A 117 -18.51 -24.13 18.62
C GLY A 117 -17.51 -25.27 18.43
N THR A 118 -17.83 -26.24 17.59
CA THR A 118 -17.09 -27.50 17.42
C THR A 118 -16.06 -27.45 16.28
N GLY A 119 -16.20 -26.54 15.33
CA GLY A 119 -15.27 -26.41 14.21
C GLY A 119 -15.55 -25.29 13.19
N ARG A 120 -14.79 -25.31 12.09
CA ARG A 120 -14.94 -24.44 10.92
C ARG A 120 -14.31 -25.07 9.67
N ILE A 121 -15.05 -25.16 8.57
CA ILE A 121 -14.46 -25.32 7.22
C ILE A 121 -13.77 -24.00 6.88
N TYR A 122 -12.44 -23.99 6.95
CA TYR A 122 -11.63 -22.78 6.78
C TYR A 122 -11.05 -22.63 5.37
N SER A 123 -11.07 -23.70 4.57
CA SER A 123 -10.66 -23.70 3.16
C SER A 123 -11.50 -24.70 2.36
N SER A 124 -11.80 -24.36 1.11
CA SER A 124 -12.43 -25.24 0.13
C SER A 124 -11.93 -24.89 -1.27
N GLY A 125 -11.76 -25.85 -2.18
CA GLY A 125 -11.35 -25.55 -3.55
C GLY A 125 -10.84 -26.75 -4.34
N THR A 126 -10.71 -26.60 -5.65
CA THR A 126 -10.11 -27.60 -6.56
C THR A 126 -8.61 -27.36 -6.81
N SER A 127 -8.16 -26.10 -6.70
CA SER A 127 -6.78 -25.67 -6.92
C SER A 127 -6.11 -25.09 -5.68
N LEU A 128 -6.89 -24.75 -4.64
CA LEU A 128 -6.45 -24.07 -3.42
C LEU A 128 -6.20 -25.06 -2.28
N ASP A 129 -5.06 -24.91 -1.60
CA ASP A 129 -4.81 -25.47 -0.26
C ASP A 129 -4.30 -24.36 0.68
N ILE A 130 -4.69 -24.43 1.96
CA ILE A 130 -4.36 -23.44 2.99
C ILE A 130 -3.76 -24.10 4.22
N PHE A 131 -2.62 -23.54 4.62
CA PHE A 131 -1.81 -23.93 5.75
C PHE A 131 -1.74 -22.74 6.70
N LYS A 132 -2.42 -22.79 7.85
CA LYS A 132 -2.42 -21.66 8.79
C LYS A 132 -2.43 -22.13 10.24
N GLY A 133 -1.68 -21.43 11.08
CA GLY A 133 -1.39 -21.84 12.45
C GLY A 133 -1.31 -20.66 13.41
N ILE A 134 -0.96 -20.97 14.65
CA ILE A 134 -0.44 -20.04 15.65
C ILE A 134 1.07 -20.30 15.71
N GLY A 135 1.87 -19.24 15.66
CA GLY A 135 3.31 -19.29 15.46
C GLY A 135 3.79 -18.20 14.48
N TYR A 136 5.10 -18.08 14.36
CA TYR A 136 5.76 -17.22 13.37
C TYR A 136 5.80 -17.88 11.98
N PRO A 137 6.19 -17.15 10.91
CA PRO A 137 6.27 -17.69 9.56
C PRO A 137 7.05 -18.99 9.42
N ASP A 138 8.17 -19.12 10.12
CA ASP A 138 9.02 -20.31 10.06
C ASP A 138 8.51 -21.47 10.94
N ASP A 139 7.74 -21.18 12.00
CA ASP A 139 7.08 -22.21 12.80
C ASP A 139 6.00 -22.92 11.97
N VAL A 140 5.07 -22.14 11.40
CA VAL A 140 3.98 -22.64 10.54
C VAL A 140 4.54 -23.23 9.23
N GLY A 141 5.66 -22.68 8.72
CA GLY A 141 6.36 -23.21 7.56
C GLY A 141 6.87 -24.64 7.78
N LYS A 142 7.42 -24.94 8.97
CA LYS A 142 7.87 -26.28 9.37
C LYS A 142 6.70 -27.21 9.68
N GLU A 143 5.70 -26.73 10.43
CA GLU A 143 4.50 -27.48 10.84
C GLU A 143 3.79 -28.14 9.65
N TYR A 144 3.65 -27.42 8.53
CA TYR A 144 3.00 -27.91 7.32
C TYR A 144 3.96 -28.37 6.22
N SER A 145 5.27 -28.46 6.50
CA SER A 145 6.33 -28.79 5.54
C SER A 145 6.23 -27.97 4.23
N ILE A 146 6.04 -26.66 4.35
CA ILE A 146 5.84 -25.76 3.20
C ILE A 146 7.06 -25.74 2.29
N GLU A 147 8.26 -25.84 2.84
CA GLU A 147 9.51 -25.80 2.07
C GLU A 147 9.67 -26.97 1.09
N SER A 148 8.98 -28.09 1.31
CA SER A 148 8.96 -29.26 0.41
C SER A 148 7.78 -29.28 -0.57
N LYS A 149 7.01 -28.19 -0.67
CA LYS A 149 5.87 -28.04 -1.58
C LYS A 149 6.21 -27.09 -2.72
N GLU A 150 5.42 -27.12 -3.79
CA GLU A 150 5.48 -26.17 -4.90
C GLU A 150 4.07 -25.75 -5.35
N ALA A 151 3.95 -24.55 -5.94
CA ALA A 151 2.68 -24.00 -6.40
C ALA A 151 2.85 -23.10 -7.62
N ASP A 152 1.77 -22.85 -8.37
CA ASP A 152 1.74 -21.85 -9.44
C ASP A 152 1.61 -20.41 -8.89
N MET A 153 0.97 -20.27 -7.73
CA MET A 153 0.94 -19.05 -6.93
C MET A 153 0.97 -19.37 -5.43
N TRP A 154 1.68 -18.52 -4.68
CA TRP A 154 1.64 -18.50 -3.21
C TRP A 154 1.16 -17.15 -2.71
N LEU A 155 0.27 -17.17 -1.72
CA LEU A 155 0.02 -16.03 -0.82
C LEU A 155 0.52 -16.40 0.58
N ALA A 156 1.07 -15.44 1.31
CA ALA A 156 1.58 -15.63 2.66
C ALA A 156 1.26 -14.43 3.54
N HIS A 157 1.03 -14.67 4.84
CA HIS A 157 0.71 -13.62 5.80
C HIS A 157 1.25 -13.90 7.20
N THR A 158 1.74 -12.85 7.87
CA THR A 158 2.10 -12.83 9.30
C THR A 158 1.28 -11.77 10.02
N ARG A 159 0.62 -12.16 11.11
CA ARG A 159 -0.45 -11.40 11.74
C ARG A 159 0.03 -10.65 12.98
N GLN A 160 -0.49 -9.43 13.15
CA GLN A 160 -0.54 -8.75 14.43
C GLN A 160 -2.02 -8.56 14.81
N PRO A 161 -2.54 -9.25 15.86
CA PRO A 161 -3.94 -9.10 16.24
C PRO A 161 -4.24 -7.70 16.76
N THR A 162 -5.31 -7.09 16.24
CA THR A 162 -5.89 -5.83 16.73
C THR A 162 -7.25 -6.09 17.38
N ASN A 163 -8.16 -6.74 16.66
CA ASN A 163 -9.59 -6.83 17.03
C ASN A 163 -10.09 -8.27 17.31
N SER A 164 -9.23 -9.29 17.27
CA SER A 164 -9.64 -10.71 17.42
C SER A 164 -8.68 -11.52 18.31
N PRO A 165 -9.16 -12.52 19.07
CA PRO A 165 -8.44 -13.05 20.23
C PRO A 165 -7.09 -13.72 19.95
N GLY A 166 -6.95 -14.30 18.75
CA GLY A 166 -5.66 -14.79 18.25
C GLY A 166 -5.00 -15.94 19.02
N TYR A 167 -5.77 -16.70 19.79
CA TYR A 167 -5.31 -17.92 20.47
C TYR A 167 -5.59 -19.22 19.68
N LEU A 168 -6.43 -19.18 18.62
CA LEU A 168 -6.70 -20.30 17.70
C LEU A 168 -6.49 -19.88 16.23
N PRO A 169 -6.12 -20.83 15.34
CA PRO A 169 -5.82 -20.56 13.93
C PRO A 169 -7.06 -20.19 13.09
N TYR A 170 -8.28 -20.30 13.64
CA TYR A 170 -9.49 -19.75 13.02
C TYR A 170 -9.30 -18.29 12.55
N TRP A 171 -8.64 -17.47 13.38
CA TRP A 171 -8.41 -16.05 13.12
C TRP A 171 -7.09 -15.74 12.39
N SER A 172 -6.28 -16.76 12.08
CA SER A 172 -5.11 -16.58 11.23
C SER A 172 -5.53 -16.45 9.77
N HIS A 173 -4.83 -15.61 9.02
CA HIS A 173 -4.87 -15.59 7.55
C HIS A 173 -4.07 -16.77 6.98
N PRO A 174 -4.29 -17.15 5.71
CA PRO A 174 -5.31 -16.65 4.78
C PRO A 174 -6.76 -17.01 5.17
N PHE A 175 -7.70 -16.23 4.66
CA PHE A 175 -9.14 -16.56 4.65
C PHE A 175 -9.55 -16.90 3.23
N SER A 176 -10.60 -17.71 3.07
CA SER A 176 -11.02 -18.18 1.74
C SER A 176 -12.51 -18.47 1.66
N SER A 177 -13.00 -18.53 0.42
CA SER A 177 -14.31 -19.08 0.10
C SER A 177 -14.24 -19.68 -1.31
N PHE A 178 -14.21 -21.01 -1.42
CA PHE A 178 -13.80 -21.72 -2.65
C PHE A 178 -12.40 -21.32 -3.12
N ASN A 179 -12.14 -21.40 -4.43
CA ASN A 179 -10.91 -21.03 -5.13
C ASN A 179 -10.53 -19.52 -5.02
N ILE A 180 -10.85 -18.87 -3.91
CA ILE A 180 -10.52 -17.50 -3.55
C ILE A 180 -9.79 -17.56 -2.21
N ALA A 181 -8.56 -17.04 -2.13
CA ALA A 181 -7.84 -16.84 -0.87
C ALA A 181 -7.40 -15.39 -0.72
N ILE A 182 -7.50 -14.86 0.49
CA ILE A 182 -7.25 -13.45 0.82
C ILE A 182 -6.30 -13.33 2.01
N VAL A 183 -5.30 -12.48 1.84
CA VAL A 183 -4.47 -11.94 2.91
C VAL A 183 -4.67 -10.43 2.99
N HIS A 184 -4.74 -9.90 4.21
CA HIS A 184 -5.15 -8.53 4.48
C HIS A 184 -4.22 -7.88 5.51
N ASN A 185 -3.68 -6.72 5.19
CA ASN A 185 -3.07 -5.81 6.15
C ASN A 185 -3.93 -4.55 6.27
N GLY A 186 -4.55 -4.32 7.42
CA GLY A 186 -5.45 -3.19 7.61
C GLY A 186 -6.46 -3.40 8.73
N ASP A 187 -7.49 -2.56 8.74
CA ASP A 187 -8.70 -2.68 9.57
C ASP A 187 -9.88 -2.06 8.79
N ILE A 188 -10.87 -2.87 8.43
CA ILE A 188 -11.98 -2.45 7.57
C ILE A 188 -13.07 -1.77 8.40
N SER A 189 -13.13 -0.44 8.35
CA SER A 189 -14.15 0.35 9.08
C SER A 189 -15.58 0.09 8.57
N SER A 190 -15.73 -0.33 7.31
CA SER A 190 -17.02 -0.72 6.72
C SER A 190 -17.51 -2.11 7.14
N PHE A 191 -16.78 -2.86 7.98
CA PHE A 191 -17.05 -4.26 8.34
C PHE A 191 -18.52 -4.56 8.69
N GLY A 192 -19.17 -3.70 9.49
CA GLY A 192 -20.58 -3.87 9.85
C GLY A 192 -21.51 -3.83 8.63
N ALA A 193 -21.34 -2.85 7.75
CA ALA A 193 -22.12 -2.74 6.52
C ALA A 193 -21.81 -3.90 5.54
N ASN A 194 -20.55 -4.33 5.49
CA ASN A 194 -20.09 -5.46 4.70
C ASN A 194 -20.73 -6.79 5.15
N ARG A 195 -20.81 -7.04 6.46
CA ARG A 195 -21.46 -8.24 7.00
C ARG A 195 -22.97 -8.25 6.77
N GLU A 196 -23.66 -7.13 6.98
CA GLU A 196 -25.11 -7.07 6.78
C GLU A 196 -25.48 -7.14 5.28
N PHE A 197 -24.60 -6.68 4.36
CA PHE A 197 -24.74 -6.97 2.93
C PHE A 197 -24.73 -8.48 2.64
N LEU A 198 -23.78 -9.22 3.19
CA LEU A 198 -23.69 -10.68 3.00
C LEU A 198 -24.87 -11.45 3.60
N LYS A 199 -25.36 -11.04 4.77
CA LYS A 199 -26.60 -11.61 5.34
C LYS A 199 -27.82 -11.37 4.45
N SER A 200 -27.91 -10.20 3.80
CA SER A 200 -28.96 -9.96 2.80
C SER A 200 -28.87 -10.87 1.56
N LYS A 201 -27.74 -11.58 1.39
CA LYS A 201 -27.49 -12.62 0.37
C LYS A 201 -27.58 -14.06 0.92
N GLY A 202 -27.93 -14.23 2.20
CA GLY A 202 -28.10 -15.52 2.85
C GLY A 202 -26.88 -16.07 3.60
N VAL A 203 -25.76 -15.35 3.65
CA VAL A 203 -24.55 -15.81 4.37
C VAL A 203 -24.60 -15.32 5.82
N ASN A 204 -24.67 -16.25 6.78
CA ASN A 204 -24.95 -15.92 8.19
C ASN A 204 -23.78 -16.18 9.15
N SER A 205 -23.04 -17.28 9.00
CA SER A 205 -21.93 -17.66 9.90
C SER A 205 -20.57 -17.08 9.49
N PHE A 206 -19.98 -16.31 10.41
CA PHE A 206 -18.66 -15.69 10.29
C PHE A 206 -17.86 -15.88 11.57
N VAL A 207 -16.55 -16.09 11.46
CA VAL A 207 -15.62 -16.19 12.61
C VAL A 207 -15.28 -14.83 13.25
N GLY A 208 -15.86 -13.75 12.72
CA GLY A 208 -15.77 -12.41 13.28
C GLY A 208 -14.57 -11.59 12.80
N THR A 209 -14.05 -11.84 11.59
CA THR A 209 -13.00 -11.02 10.96
C THR A 209 -13.49 -10.34 9.69
N ASP A 210 -12.91 -9.17 9.41
CA ASP A 210 -13.11 -8.44 8.16
C ASP A 210 -12.69 -9.27 6.93
N SER A 211 -11.58 -9.98 7.05
CA SER A 211 -10.88 -10.66 5.97
C SER A 211 -11.66 -11.87 5.45
N GLU A 212 -12.42 -12.54 6.31
CA GLU A 212 -13.39 -13.56 5.91
C GLU A 212 -14.57 -12.91 5.16
N VAL A 213 -15.15 -11.84 5.70
CA VAL A 213 -16.25 -11.10 5.06
C VAL A 213 -15.84 -10.58 3.67
N ILE A 214 -14.58 -10.14 3.49
CA ILE A 214 -14.05 -9.73 2.18
C ILE A 214 -14.00 -10.90 1.19
N ALA A 215 -13.60 -12.11 1.61
CA ALA A 215 -13.56 -13.30 0.74
C ALA A 215 -14.97 -13.69 0.27
N TYR A 216 -15.94 -13.64 1.18
CA TYR A 216 -17.34 -13.86 0.84
C TYR A 216 -17.93 -12.75 -0.05
N ILE A 217 -17.57 -11.47 0.15
CA ILE A 217 -17.99 -10.37 -0.73
C ILE A 217 -17.49 -10.58 -2.16
N PHE A 218 -16.21 -10.92 -2.32
CA PHE A 218 -15.61 -11.18 -3.63
C PHE A 218 -16.36 -12.34 -4.34
N ARG A 219 -16.65 -13.43 -3.62
CA ARG A 219 -17.48 -14.55 -4.11
C ARG A 219 -18.88 -14.11 -4.55
N GLU A 220 -19.61 -13.36 -3.72
CA GLU A 220 -21.00 -12.96 -4.03
C GLU A 220 -21.10 -11.93 -5.16
N LEU A 221 -20.05 -11.13 -5.40
CA LEU A 221 -19.97 -10.22 -6.53
C LEU A 221 -19.67 -10.96 -7.85
N LEU A 222 -18.76 -11.94 -7.84
CA LEU A 222 -18.43 -12.75 -9.03
C LEU A 222 -19.63 -13.53 -9.59
N LYS A 223 -20.64 -13.85 -8.78
CA LYS A 223 -21.92 -14.43 -9.26
C LYS A 223 -22.72 -13.49 -10.18
N GLN A 224 -22.42 -12.20 -10.17
CA GLN A 224 -23.21 -11.14 -10.83
C GLN A 224 -22.37 -10.28 -11.79
N TYR A 225 -21.04 -10.27 -11.64
CA TYR A 225 -20.13 -9.34 -12.30
C TYR A 225 -18.82 -10.02 -12.72
N ASP A 226 -18.17 -9.50 -13.76
CA ASP A 226 -16.81 -9.91 -14.10
C ASP A 226 -15.80 -9.50 -13.01
N LEU A 227 -14.57 -10.04 -13.12
CA LEU A 227 -13.49 -9.79 -12.18
C LEU A 227 -13.13 -8.30 -12.02
N ILE A 228 -13.03 -7.56 -13.12
CA ILE A 228 -12.60 -6.15 -13.09
C ILE A 228 -13.72 -5.30 -12.46
N THR A 229 -14.98 -5.56 -12.82
CA THR A 229 -16.14 -4.90 -12.20
C THR A 229 -16.25 -5.24 -10.72
N THR A 230 -15.99 -6.48 -10.32
CA THR A 230 -15.94 -6.91 -8.90
C THR A 230 -14.88 -6.13 -8.12
N VAL A 231 -13.64 -6.06 -8.62
CA VAL A 231 -12.55 -5.30 -8.00
C VAL A 231 -12.90 -3.81 -7.91
N LYS A 232 -13.49 -3.22 -8.96
CA LYS A 232 -13.95 -1.83 -8.94
C LYS A 232 -15.08 -1.58 -7.94
N ILE A 233 -16.01 -2.52 -7.75
CA ILE A 233 -17.07 -2.40 -6.72
C ILE A 233 -16.43 -2.34 -5.33
N MET A 234 -15.52 -3.27 -5.01
CA MET A 234 -14.90 -3.34 -3.69
C MET A 234 -14.03 -2.11 -3.38
N ALA A 235 -13.24 -1.64 -4.35
CA ALA A 235 -12.50 -0.37 -4.25
C ALA A 235 -13.41 0.89 -4.26
N GLY A 236 -14.72 0.74 -4.48
CA GLY A 236 -15.68 1.85 -4.55
C GLY A 236 -15.47 2.77 -5.76
N LYS A 237 -14.90 2.23 -6.85
CA LYS A 237 -14.54 2.88 -8.12
C LYS A 237 -15.59 2.72 -9.23
N ILE A 238 -16.85 2.61 -8.84
CA ILE A 238 -17.98 2.53 -9.79
C ILE A 238 -18.55 3.92 -10.03
N GLU A 239 -18.53 4.32 -11.30
CA GLU A 239 -19.10 5.58 -11.78
C GLU A 239 -20.63 5.52 -11.89
N ASP A 240 -21.18 4.36 -12.29
CA ASP A 240 -22.63 4.17 -12.42
C ASP A 240 -23.36 4.31 -11.06
N PRO A 241 -24.25 5.30 -10.90
CA PRO A 241 -24.92 5.54 -9.63
C PRO A 241 -25.82 4.38 -9.17
N VAL A 242 -26.40 3.61 -10.11
CA VAL A 242 -27.34 2.52 -9.79
C VAL A 242 -26.58 1.30 -9.24
N MET A 243 -25.51 0.89 -9.90
CA MET A 243 -24.61 -0.18 -9.45
C MET A 243 -23.93 0.21 -8.14
N LYS A 244 -23.48 1.46 -7.99
CA LYS A 244 -22.95 1.99 -6.73
C LYS A 244 -23.98 1.92 -5.59
N TYR A 245 -25.24 2.31 -5.85
CA TYR A 245 -26.31 2.25 -4.84
C TYR A 245 -26.66 0.81 -4.45
N LYS A 246 -26.75 -0.12 -5.41
CA LYS A 246 -27.05 -1.55 -5.20
C LYS A 246 -25.95 -2.26 -4.42
N ASN A 247 -24.68 -1.99 -4.75
CA ASN A 247 -23.53 -2.67 -4.15
C ASN A 247 -22.82 -1.85 -3.07
N ARG A 248 -23.45 -0.78 -2.53
CA ARG A 248 -22.83 0.09 -1.51
C ARG A 248 -22.34 -0.65 -0.27
N GLY A 249 -22.99 -1.75 0.09
CA GLY A 249 -22.60 -2.62 1.21
C GLY A 249 -21.42 -3.54 0.90
N ALA A 250 -21.00 -3.66 -0.37
CA ALA A 250 -19.83 -4.42 -0.78
C ALA A 250 -18.57 -3.54 -0.96
N VAL A 251 -18.72 -2.20 -0.87
CA VAL A 251 -17.59 -1.27 -0.91
C VAL A 251 -16.80 -1.40 0.39
N LEU A 252 -15.47 -1.42 0.28
CA LEU A 252 -14.55 -1.48 1.41
C LEU A 252 -14.04 -0.08 1.76
N ASP A 253 -13.98 0.22 3.06
CA ASP A 253 -13.50 1.48 3.60
C ASP A 253 -12.65 1.27 4.87
N GLY A 254 -11.84 2.26 5.23
CA GLY A 254 -10.79 2.14 6.25
C GLY A 254 -9.40 1.84 5.66
N PRO A 255 -8.33 1.82 6.48
CA PRO A 255 -6.97 1.52 6.03
C PRO A 255 -6.81 0.06 5.64
N TYR A 256 -6.47 -0.25 4.38
CA TYR A 256 -6.22 -1.63 3.96
C TYR A 256 -5.28 -1.79 2.77
N THR A 257 -4.62 -2.94 2.73
CA THR A 257 -4.06 -3.56 1.53
C THR A 257 -4.46 -5.04 1.53
N LEU A 258 -5.07 -5.45 0.44
CA LEU A 258 -5.55 -6.81 0.19
C LEU A 258 -4.73 -7.44 -0.92
N VAL A 259 -4.35 -8.70 -0.74
CA VAL A 259 -3.96 -9.57 -1.85
C VAL A 259 -4.96 -10.70 -1.96
N ILE A 260 -5.56 -10.84 -3.14
CA ILE A 260 -6.54 -11.86 -3.47
C ILE A 260 -5.94 -12.76 -4.54
N GLY A 261 -5.89 -14.05 -4.24
CA GLY A 261 -5.64 -15.11 -5.20
C GLY A 261 -6.97 -15.71 -5.61
N TYR A 262 -7.21 -15.86 -6.92
CA TYR A 262 -8.48 -16.35 -7.44
C TYR A 262 -8.25 -17.24 -8.66
N ASP A 263 -8.86 -18.42 -8.70
CA ASP A 263 -8.91 -19.30 -9.87
C ASP A 263 -10.37 -19.43 -10.35
N ASP A 264 -10.62 -19.00 -11.61
CA ASP A 264 -11.94 -19.07 -12.24
C ASP A 264 -12.22 -20.42 -12.94
N GLY A 265 -11.28 -21.36 -12.88
CA GLY A 265 -11.29 -22.65 -13.56
C GLY A 265 -10.64 -22.65 -14.95
N ASN A 266 -10.32 -21.48 -15.50
CA ASN A 266 -9.64 -21.29 -16.79
C ASN A 266 -8.34 -20.50 -16.64
N ASP A 267 -8.31 -19.53 -15.73
CA ASP A 267 -7.20 -18.60 -15.51
C ASP A 267 -7.04 -18.31 -14.00
N LEU A 268 -5.79 -18.12 -13.59
CA LEU A 268 -5.40 -17.84 -12.21
C LEU A 268 -5.00 -16.37 -12.09
N TYR A 269 -5.51 -15.69 -11.07
CA TYR A 269 -5.34 -14.25 -10.88
C TYR A 269 -4.69 -13.94 -9.53
N MET A 270 -3.77 -12.98 -9.57
CA MET A 270 -3.21 -12.35 -8.39
C MET A 270 -3.55 -10.86 -8.41
N ILE A 271 -4.30 -10.40 -7.40
CA ILE A 271 -4.94 -9.08 -7.37
C ILE A 271 -4.46 -8.33 -6.13
N CYS A 272 -4.14 -7.05 -6.27
CA CYS A 272 -3.92 -6.14 -5.13
C CYS A 272 -4.96 -5.02 -5.13
N ILE A 273 -5.54 -4.74 -3.96
CA ILE A 273 -6.43 -3.58 -3.75
C ILE A 273 -5.94 -2.86 -2.50
N ALA A 274 -5.74 -1.55 -2.56
CA ALA A 274 -5.46 -0.71 -1.40
C ALA A 274 -6.57 0.32 -1.17
N ASP A 275 -6.64 0.86 0.04
CA ASP A 275 -7.57 1.93 0.37
C ASP A 275 -7.30 3.22 -0.42
N ARG A 276 -8.31 4.08 -0.53
CA ARG A 276 -8.24 5.33 -1.31
C ARG A 276 -7.12 6.26 -0.86
N THR A 277 -6.76 6.21 0.41
CA THR A 277 -5.75 7.06 1.04
C THR A 277 -4.40 6.38 1.19
N LYS A 278 -4.26 5.13 0.71
CA LYS A 278 -3.06 4.28 0.76
C LYS A 278 -2.37 4.36 2.13
N LEU A 279 -3.09 3.91 3.17
CA LEU A 279 -2.63 3.93 4.57
C LEU A 279 -1.86 2.66 4.95
N ARG A 280 -1.69 1.74 4.01
CA ARG A 280 -0.92 0.50 4.14
C ARG A 280 -0.05 0.32 2.89
N PRO A 281 1.20 -0.16 3.03
CA PRO A 281 2.12 -0.27 1.90
C PRO A 281 1.75 -1.44 1.00
N ALA A 282 1.80 -1.18 -0.30
CA ALA A 282 1.55 -2.15 -1.37
C ALA A 282 2.65 -2.00 -2.43
N ILE A 283 3.67 -2.85 -2.31
CA ILE A 283 4.78 -2.92 -3.26
C ILE A 283 4.44 -3.97 -4.32
N LEU A 284 4.58 -3.59 -5.59
CA LEU A 284 4.32 -4.44 -6.75
C LEU A 284 5.63 -4.69 -7.48
N GLY A 285 5.74 -5.83 -8.15
CA GLY A 285 6.90 -6.08 -9.00
C GLY A 285 6.70 -7.18 -10.03
N GLU A 286 7.64 -7.27 -10.96
CA GLU A 286 7.80 -8.41 -11.83
C GLU A 286 9.27 -8.66 -12.19
N ASP A 287 9.57 -9.89 -12.57
CA ASP A 287 10.82 -10.27 -13.24
C ASP A 287 10.52 -11.14 -14.47
N ASP A 288 11.55 -11.75 -15.07
CA ASP A 288 11.40 -12.61 -16.24
C ASP A 288 10.51 -13.84 -16.02
N GLY A 289 10.19 -14.20 -14.76
CA GLY A 289 9.44 -15.41 -14.44
C GLY A 289 8.24 -15.25 -13.53
N ASN A 290 8.10 -14.14 -12.79
CA ASN A 290 7.09 -13.99 -11.74
C ASN A 290 6.47 -12.59 -11.70
N PHE A 291 5.28 -12.51 -11.12
CA PHE A 291 4.66 -11.31 -10.61
C PHE A 291 4.69 -11.33 -9.08
N PHE A 292 4.87 -10.17 -8.45
CA PHE A 292 5.02 -10.02 -7.01
C PHE A 292 4.07 -8.97 -6.43
N ILE A 293 3.59 -9.23 -5.22
CA ILE A 293 2.99 -8.22 -4.33
C ILE A 293 3.62 -8.41 -2.94
N ALA A 294 4.05 -7.34 -2.30
CA ALA A 294 4.75 -7.38 -1.02
C ALA A 294 4.36 -6.20 -0.11
N SER A 295 4.55 -6.39 1.20
CA SER A 295 4.48 -5.30 2.18
C SER A 295 5.72 -4.39 2.15
N GLU A 296 6.88 -4.91 1.74
CA GLU A 296 8.14 -4.17 1.65
C GLU A 296 8.99 -4.64 0.45
N GLU A 297 9.72 -3.71 -0.19
CA GLU A 297 10.56 -4.01 -1.38
C GLU A 297 11.64 -5.06 -1.08
N SER A 298 12.16 -5.08 0.15
CA SER A 298 13.15 -6.04 0.64
C SER A 298 12.74 -7.50 0.39
N GLN A 299 11.44 -7.82 0.51
CA GLN A 299 10.91 -9.18 0.28
C GLN A 299 11.10 -9.63 -1.17
N ILE A 300 10.93 -8.73 -2.14
CA ILE A 300 11.10 -9.02 -3.56
C ILE A 300 12.59 -9.06 -3.90
N ARG A 301 13.37 -8.06 -3.47
CA ARG A 301 14.82 -7.98 -3.71
C ARG A 301 15.59 -9.18 -3.16
N LEU A 302 15.12 -9.80 -2.07
CA LEU A 302 15.72 -11.00 -1.45
C LEU A 302 15.72 -12.26 -2.32
N ILE A 303 14.86 -12.31 -3.34
CA ILE A 303 14.73 -13.44 -4.28
C ILE A 303 14.96 -13.01 -5.74
N SER A 304 14.69 -11.75 -6.07
CA SER A 304 14.87 -11.18 -7.39
C SER A 304 15.47 -9.76 -7.29
N PRO A 305 16.80 -9.64 -7.07
CA PRO A 305 17.46 -8.35 -6.91
C PRO A 305 17.28 -7.43 -8.12
N GLY A 306 17.12 -8.00 -9.31
CA GLY A 306 16.91 -7.28 -10.58
C GLY A 306 15.46 -7.04 -10.98
N ALA A 307 14.47 -7.41 -10.16
CA ALA A 307 13.05 -7.20 -10.46
C ALA A 307 12.72 -5.73 -10.76
N ARG A 308 11.77 -5.49 -11.66
CA ARG A 308 11.15 -4.17 -11.81
C ARG A 308 10.14 -4.01 -10.68
N ILE A 309 10.26 -2.95 -9.88
CA ILE A 309 9.44 -2.72 -8.68
C ILE A 309 8.80 -1.34 -8.75
N TRP A 310 7.55 -1.23 -8.28
CA TRP A 310 6.84 0.04 -8.15
C TRP A 310 5.82 -0.04 -7.01
N THR A 311 5.39 1.10 -6.47
CA THR A 311 4.31 1.13 -5.48
C THR A 311 2.94 1.18 -6.18
N LEU A 312 1.91 0.62 -5.57
CA LEU A 312 0.52 0.85 -6.00
C LEU A 312 0.17 2.35 -5.83
N GLU A 313 -0.52 2.95 -6.80
CA GLU A 313 -0.97 4.35 -6.73
C GLU A 313 -2.16 4.48 -5.72
N PRO A 314 -2.30 5.58 -4.95
CA PRO A 314 -3.46 5.78 -4.09
C PRO A 314 -4.77 5.74 -4.87
N ASP A 315 -5.80 5.14 -4.27
CA ASP A 315 -7.07 4.84 -4.97
C ASP A 315 -6.77 4.10 -6.29
N SER A 316 -6.22 2.88 -6.21
CA SER A 316 -5.89 2.04 -7.39
C SER A 316 -5.92 0.54 -7.07
N TYR A 317 -5.79 -0.30 -8.10
CA TYR A 317 -5.76 -1.75 -7.98
C TYR A 317 -4.86 -2.40 -9.06
N PHE A 318 -4.16 -3.46 -8.67
CA PHE A 318 -3.34 -4.30 -9.56
C PHE A 318 -4.04 -5.62 -9.85
N ILE A 319 -3.91 -6.13 -11.06
CA ILE A 319 -4.40 -7.46 -11.48
C ILE A 319 -3.36 -8.07 -12.42
N ALA A 320 -2.78 -9.19 -12.02
CA ALA A 320 -2.08 -10.10 -12.93
C ALA A 320 -2.93 -11.35 -13.18
N SER A 321 -2.86 -11.84 -14.41
CA SER A 321 -3.38 -13.14 -14.86
C SER A 321 -2.20 -14.04 -15.20
N PHE A 322 -2.32 -15.31 -14.84
CA PHE A 322 -1.34 -16.36 -15.13
C PHE A 322 -1.20 -16.58 -16.66
N ASN A 323 -2.32 -16.59 -17.39
CA ASN A 323 -2.33 -16.79 -18.84
C ASN A 323 -2.04 -15.51 -19.66
N ARG A 324 -2.38 -14.32 -19.15
CA ARG A 324 -2.37 -13.05 -19.92
C ARG A 324 -1.39 -12.00 -19.40
N GLY A 325 -0.74 -12.24 -18.26
CA GLY A 325 0.15 -11.28 -17.62
C GLY A 325 -0.60 -10.13 -16.93
N ILE A 326 0.04 -8.96 -16.82
CA ILE A 326 -0.53 -7.81 -16.11
C ILE A 326 -1.74 -7.24 -16.89
N ILE A 327 -2.93 -7.34 -16.31
CA ILE A 327 -4.19 -6.76 -16.81
C ILE A 327 -4.36 -5.33 -16.29
N SER A 328 -4.01 -5.09 -15.02
CA SER A 328 -3.99 -3.75 -14.41
C SER A 328 -2.65 -3.55 -13.69
N PRO A 329 -1.80 -2.60 -14.10
CA PRO A 329 -0.51 -2.33 -13.46
C PRO A 329 -0.62 -1.66 -12.09
N GLY A 330 -1.80 -1.14 -11.71
CA GLY A 330 -2.00 -0.39 -10.47
C GLY A 330 -1.38 1.02 -10.44
N ARG A 331 -0.55 1.38 -11.42
CA ARG A 331 0.06 2.71 -11.58
C ARG A 331 0.30 3.00 -13.06
N VAL A 332 0.16 4.26 -13.48
CA VAL A 332 0.56 4.71 -14.83
C VAL A 332 2.03 5.14 -14.84
N GLY A 333 2.76 4.80 -15.91
CA GLY A 333 4.18 5.15 -16.05
C GLY A 333 5.05 4.39 -15.04
N ILE A 334 5.07 3.06 -15.15
CA ILE A 334 6.05 2.23 -14.44
C ILE A 334 7.41 2.45 -15.09
N GLU A 335 8.30 3.12 -14.36
CA GLU A 335 9.69 3.32 -14.73
C GLU A 335 10.50 2.04 -14.48
N ASN A 336 11.67 1.93 -15.12
CA ASN A 336 12.60 0.85 -14.79
C ASN A 336 13.34 1.23 -13.52
N THR A 337 13.29 0.39 -12.49
CA THR A 337 14.08 0.62 -11.27
C THR A 337 15.57 0.57 -11.60
N ASN A 338 16.30 1.57 -11.12
CA ASN A 338 17.76 1.59 -11.18
C ASN A 338 18.31 0.30 -10.55
N LYS A 339 19.27 -0.35 -11.22
CA LYS A 339 20.02 -1.43 -10.60
C LYS A 339 20.83 -0.84 -9.45
N ILE A 340 20.66 -1.40 -8.25
CA ILE A 340 21.45 -1.04 -7.07
C ILE A 340 22.93 -1.21 -7.45
N LYS A 341 23.72 -0.12 -7.34
CA LYS A 341 25.17 -0.16 -7.56
C LYS A 341 25.78 -1.06 -6.48
N ILE A 342 26.76 -1.87 -6.84
CA ILE A 342 27.60 -2.60 -5.86
C ILE A 342 28.92 -1.83 -5.79
N PRO A 343 29.38 -1.40 -4.59
CA PRO A 343 30.65 -0.72 -4.45
C PRO A 343 31.83 -1.69 -4.50
N ASP A 344 32.97 -1.23 -4.99
CA ASP A 344 34.22 -2.01 -5.02
C ASP A 344 34.77 -2.30 -3.61
N SER A 345 34.46 -1.45 -2.63
CA SER A 345 34.81 -1.62 -1.21
C SER A 345 33.80 -0.95 -0.29
N PHE A 346 33.64 -1.47 0.93
CA PHE A 346 32.75 -0.93 1.96
C PHE A 346 33.31 -1.28 3.35
N GLN A 347 33.01 -0.47 4.37
CA GLN A 347 33.41 -0.75 5.76
C GLN A 347 32.41 -1.63 6.52
N ILE A 348 31.12 -1.55 6.19
CA ILE A 348 30.06 -2.32 6.87
C ILE A 348 29.26 -3.17 5.88
N ASP A 349 29.24 -4.49 6.10
CA ASP A 349 28.22 -5.38 5.52
C ASP A 349 26.96 -5.33 6.40
N ALA A 350 25.90 -4.66 5.95
CA ALA A 350 24.66 -4.62 6.70
C ALA A 350 23.96 -5.98 6.73
N GLY A 351 24.14 -6.84 5.71
CA GLY A 351 23.53 -8.17 5.65
C GLY A 351 24.05 -9.13 6.73
N ALA A 352 25.19 -8.82 7.35
CA ALA A 352 25.77 -9.58 8.46
C ALA A 352 25.41 -9.02 9.86
N ILE A 353 24.59 -7.95 9.95
CA ILE A 353 24.35 -7.21 11.19
C ILE A 353 22.85 -7.00 11.42
N GLU A 354 22.37 -7.27 12.64
CA GLU A 354 20.99 -6.94 13.03
C GLU A 354 20.74 -5.41 12.93
N TYR A 355 19.59 -5.00 12.38
CA TYR A 355 19.26 -3.57 12.14
C TYR A 355 19.50 -2.64 13.36
N ASN A 356 19.25 -3.14 14.57
CA ASN A 356 19.43 -2.42 15.83
C ASN A 356 20.91 -2.19 16.23
N ARG A 357 21.85 -2.94 15.65
CA ARG A 357 23.31 -2.78 15.85
C ARG A 357 23.96 -1.93 14.77
N LEU A 358 23.36 -1.85 13.57
CA LEU A 358 23.89 -1.09 12.44
C LEU A 358 24.15 0.38 12.83
N ASN A 359 23.22 1.03 13.52
CA ASN A 359 23.40 2.40 14.03
C ASN A 359 24.63 2.56 14.96
N GLN A 360 24.90 1.58 15.82
CA GLN A 360 26.06 1.62 16.71
C GLN A 360 27.37 1.42 15.94
N ALA A 361 27.35 0.60 14.88
CA ALA A 361 28.51 0.40 14.01
C ALA A 361 28.82 1.68 13.21
N ILE A 362 27.79 2.37 12.70
CA ILE A 362 27.95 3.64 11.97
C ILE A 362 28.55 4.72 12.88
N LEU A 363 27.99 4.93 14.08
CA LEU A 363 28.46 5.96 14.99
C LEU A 363 29.90 5.69 15.49
N LYS A 364 30.27 4.43 15.73
CA LYS A 364 31.63 4.04 16.15
C LYS A 364 32.67 3.99 15.02
N GLY A 365 32.24 3.88 13.77
CA GLY A 365 33.14 3.87 12.62
C GLY A 365 33.72 5.25 12.30
N ASP A 366 34.39 5.35 11.16
CA ASP A 366 35.01 6.58 10.67
C ASP A 366 33.97 7.69 10.40
N GLN A 367 34.44 8.91 10.16
CA GLN A 367 33.58 10.04 9.81
C GLN A 367 32.88 9.82 8.46
N ALA A 368 33.64 9.45 7.44
CA ALA A 368 33.13 8.99 6.14
C ALA A 368 33.04 7.47 6.14
N ILE A 369 31.85 6.91 5.91
CA ILE A 369 31.60 5.47 6.06
C ILE A 369 30.70 4.90 4.97
N THR A 370 31.11 3.78 4.39
CA THR A 370 30.39 3.08 3.32
C THR A 370 29.77 1.77 3.83
N ILE A 371 28.49 1.60 3.55
CA ILE A 371 27.65 0.47 3.96
C ILE A 371 27.08 -0.21 2.71
N ASN A 372 27.17 -1.54 2.65
CA ASN A 372 26.62 -2.33 1.55
C ASN A 372 25.61 -3.37 2.05
N ASN A 373 24.92 -4.04 1.11
CA ASN A 373 23.94 -5.10 1.36
C ASN A 373 22.76 -4.66 2.26
N VAL A 374 22.36 -3.38 2.19
CA VAL A 374 21.19 -2.91 2.92
C VAL A 374 19.91 -3.45 2.26
N ALA A 375 19.14 -4.25 3.00
CA ALA A 375 17.98 -4.96 2.47
C ALA A 375 16.76 -4.85 3.41
N GLY A 376 16.23 -3.64 3.56
CA GLY A 376 15.10 -3.34 4.44
C GLY A 376 15.47 -3.10 5.90
N HIS A 377 16.72 -2.73 6.20
CA HIS A 377 17.11 -2.34 7.55
C HIS A 377 16.36 -1.06 7.95
N ARG A 378 15.53 -1.17 8.99
CA ARG A 378 14.67 -0.10 9.51
C ARG A 378 15.38 0.73 10.58
N TYR A 379 14.93 1.96 10.79
CA TYR A 379 15.42 2.87 11.82
C TYR A 379 16.90 3.26 11.69
N VAL A 380 17.49 3.08 10.49
CA VAL A 380 18.90 3.42 10.25
C VAL A 380 19.06 4.94 10.31
N GLY A 381 20.01 5.45 11.09
CA GLY A 381 20.19 6.90 11.29
C GLY A 381 19.20 7.55 12.27
N ILE A 382 18.29 6.80 12.91
CA ILE A 382 17.31 7.41 13.84
C ILE A 382 18.01 8.06 15.04
N ASN A 383 17.60 9.29 15.37
CA ASN A 383 18.12 10.07 16.51
C ASN A 383 19.66 10.15 16.50
N PHE A 384 20.26 10.29 15.31
CA PHE A 384 21.69 10.55 15.20
C PHE A 384 21.99 11.98 15.66
N PRO A 385 22.82 12.15 16.71
CA PRO A 385 23.23 13.48 17.12
C PRO A 385 24.14 14.10 16.06
N ASP A 386 24.43 15.39 16.19
CA ASP A 386 25.46 16.03 15.38
C ASP A 386 26.80 15.33 15.60
N SER A 387 27.19 14.52 14.62
CA SER A 387 28.34 13.59 14.66
C SER A 387 29.25 13.79 13.45
N GLU A 388 28.99 14.83 12.66
CA GLU A 388 29.66 15.17 11.39
C GLU A 388 29.82 13.98 10.41
N LYS A 389 28.92 12.99 10.45
CA LYS A 389 29.03 11.77 9.63
C LYS A 389 28.71 12.04 8.17
N ASP A 390 29.44 11.39 7.26
CA ASP A 390 29.11 11.23 5.84
C ASP A 390 28.90 9.74 5.55
N ILE A 391 27.65 9.35 5.33
CA ILE A 391 27.21 7.95 5.32
C ILE A 391 26.79 7.56 3.90
N THR A 392 27.61 6.77 3.22
CA THR A 392 27.27 6.22 1.90
C THR A 392 26.66 4.83 2.04
N ILE A 393 25.50 4.62 1.42
CA ILE A 393 24.68 3.40 1.58
C ILE A 393 24.32 2.82 0.22
N TYR A 394 24.58 1.53 0.04
CA TYR A 394 24.18 0.75 -1.13
C TYR A 394 23.14 -0.31 -0.73
N GLY A 395 21.97 -0.25 -1.35
CA GLY A 395 20.83 -1.13 -1.06
C GLY A 395 19.49 -0.42 -0.92
N THR A 396 18.46 -1.17 -0.53
CA THR A 396 17.12 -0.66 -0.20
C THR A 396 17.00 -0.47 1.31
N LEU A 397 16.77 0.76 1.76
CA LEU A 397 16.55 1.07 3.18
C LEU A 397 15.11 0.77 3.61
N GLY A 398 14.95 0.29 4.85
CA GLY A 398 13.63 0.12 5.47
C GLY A 398 13.11 1.43 6.07
N ASN A 399 11.90 1.37 6.65
CA ASN A 399 11.20 2.54 7.18
C ASN A 399 11.99 3.29 8.27
N CYS A 400 11.64 4.56 8.46
CA CYS A 400 12.19 5.42 9.52
C CYS A 400 13.69 5.74 9.38
N PHE A 401 14.18 5.88 8.14
CA PHE A 401 15.56 6.26 7.86
C PHE A 401 15.83 7.73 8.17
N MET A 402 16.89 8.04 8.93
CA MET A 402 17.31 9.41 9.29
C MET A 402 16.25 10.26 10.03
N ASN A 403 15.27 9.62 10.68
CA ASN A 403 14.29 10.33 11.49
C ASN A 403 14.99 10.94 12.72
N LEU A 404 14.65 12.18 13.09
CA LEU A 404 15.30 12.93 14.19
C LEU A 404 16.83 13.07 14.03
N ASN A 405 17.33 13.06 12.79
CA ASN A 405 18.74 13.34 12.48
C ASN A 405 19.06 14.84 12.60
N GLU A 406 20.23 15.18 13.16
CA GLU A 406 20.82 16.52 13.14
C GLU A 406 21.81 16.69 11.95
N ASN A 407 22.99 17.28 12.10
CA ASN A 407 23.78 17.76 10.95
C ASN A 407 24.58 16.71 10.15
N ASN A 408 24.18 15.44 10.16
CA ASN A 408 24.85 14.39 9.37
C ASN A 408 24.43 14.40 7.89
N ILE A 409 25.31 13.88 7.03
CA ILE A 409 25.11 13.72 5.59
C ILE A 409 24.94 12.24 5.27
N SER A 410 24.01 11.90 4.37
CA SER A 410 23.83 10.53 3.86
C SER A 410 23.61 10.51 2.35
N THR A 411 24.26 9.56 1.68
CA THR A 411 24.15 9.28 0.24
C THR A 411 23.65 7.85 0.03
N ILE A 412 22.54 7.67 -0.68
CA ILE A 412 21.82 6.40 -0.81
C ILE A 412 21.73 6.00 -2.28
N TYR A 413 22.48 4.97 -2.66
CA TYR A 413 22.44 4.35 -3.98
C TYR A 413 21.39 3.22 -4.01
N GLY A 414 20.13 3.60 -3.89
CA GLY A 414 18.97 2.73 -3.93
C GLY A 414 17.71 3.45 -3.42
N ASN A 415 16.67 2.67 -3.12
CA ASN A 415 15.38 3.19 -2.66
C ASN A 415 15.33 3.30 -1.14
N VAL A 416 14.52 4.23 -0.63
CA VAL A 416 14.14 4.30 0.80
C VAL A 416 12.65 3.98 0.96
N ALA A 417 12.30 3.15 1.95
CA ALA A 417 10.91 2.87 2.28
C ALA A 417 10.23 4.04 3.02
N ASP A 418 9.02 3.80 3.55
CA ASP A 418 8.16 4.86 4.09
C ASP A 418 8.75 5.56 5.33
N ASP A 419 8.26 6.77 5.60
CA ASP A 419 8.59 7.56 6.80
C ASP A 419 10.09 7.90 6.88
N CYS A 420 10.69 8.26 5.75
CA CYS A 420 12.09 8.69 5.65
C CYS A 420 12.24 10.17 6.05
N CYS A 421 13.21 10.51 6.91
CA CYS A 421 13.54 11.85 7.40
C CYS A 421 12.43 12.52 8.23
N ASP A 422 11.63 11.76 9.01
CA ASP A 422 10.66 12.37 9.93
C ASP A 422 11.37 13.26 10.95
N SER A 423 10.93 14.51 11.05
CA SER A 423 11.36 15.46 12.09
C SER A 423 12.88 15.72 12.12
N MET A 424 13.58 15.43 11.01
CA MET A 424 14.99 15.75 10.81
C MET A 424 15.22 17.26 10.97
N GLY A 425 16.26 17.60 11.75
CA GLY A 425 16.55 18.94 12.24
C GLY A 425 17.70 19.65 11.51
N GLY A 426 18.51 18.93 10.73
CA GLY A 426 19.65 19.49 10.01
C GLY A 426 20.23 18.49 9.02
N GLY A 427 21.40 18.80 8.46
CA GLY A 427 22.13 17.88 7.58
C GLY A 427 21.57 17.75 6.16
N MET A 428 22.00 16.71 5.44
CA MET A 428 21.60 16.45 4.05
C MET A 428 21.38 14.96 3.76
N VAL A 429 20.30 14.62 3.06
CA VAL A 429 20.01 13.25 2.61
C VAL A 429 19.83 13.21 1.09
N LYS A 430 20.61 12.39 0.40
CA LYS A 430 20.69 12.28 -1.07
C LYS A 430 20.29 10.89 -1.53
N ILE A 431 19.14 10.76 -2.19
CA ILE A 431 18.53 9.47 -2.57
C ILE A 431 18.58 9.31 -4.10
N TYR A 432 19.41 8.40 -4.59
CA TYR A 432 19.59 8.08 -6.02
C TYR A 432 18.55 7.07 -6.56
N GLY A 433 17.48 6.83 -5.80
CA GLY A 433 16.33 5.99 -6.17
C GLY A 433 15.01 6.66 -5.81
N ASP A 434 13.97 5.85 -5.62
CA ASP A 434 12.65 6.29 -5.17
C ASP A 434 12.58 6.39 -3.63
N ALA A 435 11.68 7.24 -3.14
CA ALA A 435 11.29 7.33 -1.74
C ALA A 435 9.83 6.88 -1.53
N GLY A 436 9.59 6.14 -0.45
CA GLY A 436 8.28 5.64 -0.06
C GLY A 436 7.28 6.72 0.38
N ASP A 437 6.19 6.27 0.98
CA ASP A 437 5.15 7.17 1.50
C ASP A 437 5.68 7.94 2.73
N ILE A 438 5.15 9.13 3.02
CA ILE A 438 5.46 9.91 4.24
C ILE A 438 6.95 10.38 4.30
N LEU A 439 7.64 10.48 3.15
CA LEU A 439 8.93 11.15 3.03
C LEU A 439 8.88 12.56 3.64
N CYS A 440 9.84 12.92 4.51
CA CYS A 440 10.00 14.24 5.12
C CYS A 440 8.79 14.73 5.94
N GLN A 441 8.10 13.81 6.65
CA GLN A 441 7.12 14.19 7.67
C GLN A 441 7.75 15.15 8.69
N ALA A 442 7.05 16.23 9.03
CA ALA A 442 7.44 17.20 10.06
C ALA A 442 8.91 17.72 9.97
N LEU A 443 9.55 17.60 8.80
CA LEU A 443 10.91 18.04 8.52
C LEU A 443 11.06 19.51 8.92
N ASN A 444 12.09 19.83 9.71
CA ASN A 444 12.21 21.15 10.35
C ASN A 444 13.61 21.78 10.24
N GLY A 445 14.51 21.14 9.51
CA GLY A 445 15.76 21.72 9.03
C GLY A 445 16.49 20.77 8.09
N GLY A 446 17.43 21.30 7.31
CA GLY A 446 18.28 20.52 6.42
C GLY A 446 17.73 20.37 5.00
N LYS A 447 18.35 19.49 4.22
CA LYS A 447 18.09 19.32 2.78
C LYS A 447 17.85 17.85 2.43
N VAL A 448 16.79 17.55 1.67
CA VAL A 448 16.53 16.19 1.18
C VAL A 448 16.32 16.19 -0.33
N TYR A 449 17.15 15.43 -1.05
CA TYR A 449 17.17 15.36 -2.50
C TYR A 449 16.82 13.94 -2.96
N VAL A 450 15.84 13.81 -3.84
CA VAL A 450 15.36 12.55 -4.39
C VAL A 450 15.49 12.58 -5.92
N LEU A 451 16.31 11.69 -6.47
CA LEU A 451 16.52 11.54 -7.92
C LEU A 451 15.35 10.81 -8.60
N GLY A 452 14.72 9.88 -7.90
CA GLY A 452 13.51 9.20 -8.34
C GLY A 452 12.23 9.92 -7.91
N ASN A 453 11.21 9.12 -7.63
CA ASN A 453 9.86 9.52 -7.28
C ASN A 453 9.67 9.56 -5.76
N ALA A 454 8.62 10.23 -5.29
CA ALA A 454 8.19 10.22 -3.88
C ALA A 454 6.79 9.60 -3.72
N GLY A 455 6.55 8.95 -2.60
CA GLY A 455 5.25 8.37 -2.28
C GLY A 455 4.19 9.37 -1.82
N ASN A 456 3.11 8.82 -1.28
CA ASN A 456 1.91 9.50 -0.78
C ASN A 456 2.25 10.29 0.50
N ARG A 457 1.67 11.48 0.68
CA ARG A 457 1.93 12.38 1.84
C ARG A 457 3.39 12.83 2.01
N ALA A 458 4.18 12.89 0.94
CA ALA A 458 5.51 13.49 1.01
C ALA A 458 5.46 14.96 1.48
N CYS A 459 6.37 15.34 2.37
CA CYS A 459 6.51 16.66 3.02
C CYS A 459 5.31 17.09 3.88
N ILE A 460 4.53 16.14 4.41
CA ILE A 460 3.45 16.45 5.35
C ILE A 460 3.99 17.16 6.61
N GLN A 461 3.36 18.24 7.05
CA GLN A 461 3.76 19.07 8.18
C GLN A 461 5.19 19.67 8.11
N MET A 462 5.84 19.71 6.93
CA MET A 462 7.15 20.34 6.74
C MET A 462 7.16 21.80 7.22
N ARG A 463 8.21 22.19 7.95
CA ARG A 463 8.34 23.46 8.68
C ARG A 463 9.62 24.17 8.26
N GLU A 464 9.75 25.44 8.63
CA GLU A 464 11.01 26.17 8.57
C GLU A 464 11.08 27.11 9.77
N TYR A 465 12.23 27.16 10.43
CA TYR A 465 12.48 28.05 11.57
C TYR A 465 13.44 29.17 11.14
N VAL A 466 13.42 30.30 11.85
CA VAL A 466 14.16 31.52 11.47
C VAL A 466 15.64 31.24 11.14
N ASP A 467 16.28 30.37 11.93
CA ASP A 467 17.71 30.06 11.81
C ASP A 467 18.01 28.73 11.06
N LYS A 468 16.98 28.05 10.52
CA LYS A 468 17.11 26.76 9.83
C LYS A 468 16.40 26.79 8.47
N SER A 469 17.16 26.72 7.38
CA SER A 469 16.56 26.50 6.06
C SER A 469 16.13 25.05 5.89
N THR A 470 14.96 24.85 5.28
CA THR A 470 14.38 23.52 5.05
C THR A 470 13.99 23.36 3.58
N VAL A 471 14.69 22.47 2.87
CA VAL A 471 14.57 22.32 1.42
C VAL A 471 14.38 20.85 1.03
N VAL A 472 13.41 20.58 0.17
CA VAL A 472 13.23 19.26 -0.46
C VAL A 472 13.18 19.41 -1.97
N VAL A 473 13.91 18.56 -2.69
CA VAL A 473 13.89 18.49 -4.17
C VAL A 473 13.53 17.08 -4.61
N ILE A 474 12.48 16.96 -5.41
CA ILE A 474 12.00 15.70 -6.01
C ILE A 474 12.16 15.79 -7.53
N ASN A 475 12.98 14.93 -8.12
CA ASN A 475 13.26 14.96 -9.54
C ASN A 475 12.18 14.23 -10.39
N GLY A 476 11.63 13.13 -9.87
CA GLY A 476 10.54 12.37 -10.47
C GLY A 476 9.14 12.92 -10.16
N LYS A 477 8.15 12.02 -10.06
CA LYS A 477 6.75 12.31 -9.70
C LYS A 477 6.48 12.14 -8.19
N PHE A 478 5.25 12.46 -7.79
CA PHE A 478 4.74 12.30 -6.43
C PHE A 478 3.27 11.83 -6.45
N ASP A 479 2.86 11.10 -5.41
CA ASP A 479 1.48 10.62 -5.20
C ASP A 479 0.61 11.71 -4.50
N ASP A 480 -0.57 11.35 -3.97
CA ASP A 480 -1.50 12.31 -3.34
C ASP A 480 -0.92 12.98 -2.06
N TYR A 481 -1.48 14.13 -1.66
CA TYR A 481 -1.21 14.87 -0.41
C TYR A 481 0.21 15.47 -0.25
N LEU A 482 0.91 15.80 -1.34
CA LEU A 482 2.19 16.51 -1.30
C LEU A 482 2.08 17.84 -0.52
N GLY A 483 2.87 18.00 0.53
CA GLY A 483 2.92 19.24 1.34
C GLY A 483 1.66 19.51 2.19
N GLU A 484 0.87 18.48 2.53
CA GLU A 484 -0.27 18.60 3.45
C GLU A 484 0.17 19.22 4.80
N TYR A 485 -0.54 20.23 5.30
CA TYR A 485 -0.20 20.98 6.53
C TYR A 485 1.21 21.62 6.58
N MET A 486 1.84 21.89 5.43
CA MET A 486 3.14 22.59 5.37
C MET A 486 3.06 23.98 6.03
N SER A 487 4.04 24.30 6.89
CA SER A 487 4.11 25.55 7.64
C SER A 487 5.40 26.36 7.41
N GLY A 488 6.31 25.86 6.56
CA GLY A 488 7.52 26.58 6.15
C GLY A 488 8.35 25.79 5.14
N GLY A 489 9.36 26.43 4.54
CA GLY A 489 10.35 25.77 3.71
C GLY A 489 10.09 25.84 2.22
N THR A 490 10.96 25.17 1.45
CA THR A 490 10.93 25.16 -0.01
C THR A 490 10.85 23.73 -0.55
N LEU A 491 9.76 23.42 -1.26
CA LEU A 491 9.57 22.13 -1.92
C LEU A 491 9.61 22.34 -3.44
N LEU A 492 10.57 21.72 -4.11
CA LEU A 492 10.75 21.81 -5.57
C LEU A 492 10.53 20.44 -6.21
N VAL A 493 9.64 20.36 -7.21
CA VAL A 493 9.40 19.16 -8.01
C VAL A 493 9.76 19.43 -9.48
N LEU A 494 10.80 18.76 -9.98
CA LEU A 494 11.26 18.90 -11.37
C LEU A 494 10.45 18.08 -12.37
N SER A 495 9.83 16.98 -11.95
CA SER A 495 8.89 16.19 -12.77
C SER A 495 9.50 15.70 -14.09
N ASN A 496 10.74 15.21 -14.02
CA ASN A 496 11.55 14.80 -15.18
C ASN A 496 11.17 13.42 -15.72
N SER A 497 10.66 12.51 -14.88
CA SER A 497 10.23 11.17 -15.31
C SER A 497 8.81 11.13 -15.88
N ALA A 498 7.87 11.85 -15.26
CA ALA A 498 6.49 11.98 -15.74
C ALA A 498 5.83 13.28 -15.22
N ARG A 499 4.85 13.79 -15.97
CA ARG A 499 3.99 14.93 -15.58
C ARG A 499 2.57 14.47 -15.19
N ASN A 500 2.48 13.36 -14.46
CA ASN A 500 1.27 13.02 -13.69
C ASN A 500 1.47 13.49 -12.26
N PHE A 501 0.49 14.20 -11.71
CA PHE A 501 0.58 14.85 -10.40
C PHE A 501 -0.52 14.32 -9.50
N GLY A 502 -0.17 13.94 -8.27
CA GLY A 502 -1.13 13.58 -7.24
C GLY A 502 -2.14 14.69 -6.92
N LYS A 503 -3.14 14.34 -6.13
CA LYS A 503 -4.25 15.19 -5.67
C LYS A 503 -3.91 15.83 -4.32
N TYR A 504 -4.75 16.77 -3.89
CA TYR A 504 -4.72 17.38 -2.56
C TYR A 504 -3.41 18.09 -2.18
N ILE A 505 -2.68 18.62 -3.18
CA ILE A 505 -1.38 19.29 -3.00
C ILE A 505 -1.56 20.56 -2.15
N GLY A 506 -0.71 20.74 -1.13
CA GLY A 506 -0.72 21.91 -0.25
C GLY A 506 -1.97 22.04 0.64
N SER A 507 -2.71 20.95 0.85
CA SER A 507 -3.95 20.99 1.65
C SER A 507 -3.68 21.43 3.09
N GLY A 508 -4.32 22.52 3.53
CA GLY A 508 -4.12 23.07 4.86
C GLY A 508 -2.73 23.66 5.11
N MET A 509 -1.97 24.02 4.05
CA MET A 509 -0.68 24.70 4.24
C MET A 509 -0.89 26.12 4.78
N ILE A 510 -0.08 26.49 5.77
CA ILE A 510 -0.08 27.81 6.42
C ILE A 510 1.25 28.57 6.22
N GLY A 511 2.25 27.92 5.63
CA GLY A 511 3.55 28.53 5.33
C GLY A 511 4.35 27.76 4.28
N GLY A 512 5.48 28.33 3.85
CA GLY A 512 6.36 27.74 2.84
C GLY A 512 5.92 27.98 1.39
N THR A 513 6.56 27.31 0.43
CA THR A 513 6.20 27.39 -0.99
C THR A 513 6.52 26.08 -1.72
N ILE A 514 5.56 25.61 -2.52
CA ILE A 514 5.72 24.44 -3.39
C ILE A 514 5.84 24.90 -4.84
N PHE A 515 6.93 24.52 -5.50
CA PHE A 515 7.22 24.80 -6.91
C PHE A 515 7.17 23.49 -7.72
N ILE A 516 6.19 23.35 -8.60
CA ILE A 516 6.06 22.17 -9.48
C ILE A 516 6.30 22.61 -10.92
N ARG A 517 7.27 22.01 -11.60
CA ARG A 517 7.57 22.32 -13.01
C ARG A 517 6.45 21.82 -13.93
N GLY A 518 5.92 22.71 -14.77
CA GLY A 518 4.76 22.44 -15.60
C GLY A 518 3.43 22.83 -14.93
N LYS A 519 2.32 22.45 -15.56
CA LYS A 519 0.97 22.89 -15.16
C LYS A 519 0.23 21.79 -14.40
N VAL A 520 -0.05 22.02 -13.12
CA VAL A 520 -0.94 21.18 -12.32
C VAL A 520 -2.41 21.44 -12.69
N ASN A 521 -3.25 20.40 -12.65
CA ASN A 521 -4.70 20.56 -12.75
C ASN A 521 -5.21 21.22 -11.45
N SER A 522 -5.91 22.35 -11.55
CA SER A 522 -6.35 23.09 -10.37
C SER A 522 -7.32 22.32 -9.47
N ARG A 523 -7.93 21.22 -9.93
CA ARG A 523 -8.68 20.27 -9.08
C ARG A 523 -7.82 19.47 -8.10
N ASN A 524 -6.52 19.37 -8.35
CA ASN A 524 -5.56 18.62 -7.53
C ASN A 524 -4.93 19.48 -6.41
N ILE A 525 -5.27 20.76 -6.33
CA ILE A 525 -4.68 21.73 -5.40
C ILE A 525 -5.65 21.95 -4.23
N GLY A 526 -5.24 21.59 -3.01
CA GLY A 526 -6.09 21.57 -1.83
C GLY A 526 -7.20 20.49 -1.84
N ILE A 527 -7.83 20.26 -0.70
CA ILE A 527 -9.08 19.48 -0.60
C ILE A 527 -10.24 20.39 -1.03
N GLN A 528 -10.84 20.09 -2.19
CA GLN A 528 -11.97 20.85 -2.72
C GLN A 528 -13.30 20.09 -2.53
N PRO A 529 -14.43 20.79 -2.35
CA PRO A 529 -15.75 20.17 -2.25
C PRO A 529 -16.11 19.30 -3.47
N PRO A 530 -16.87 18.20 -3.30
CA PRO A 530 -17.31 17.37 -4.41
C PRO A 530 -18.07 18.15 -5.49
N GLU A 531 -17.86 17.80 -6.76
CA GLU A 531 -18.47 18.51 -7.90
C GLU A 531 -20.02 18.56 -7.83
N THR A 532 -20.67 17.55 -7.26
CA THR A 532 -22.12 17.55 -7.02
C THR A 532 -22.55 18.65 -6.05
N ALA A 533 -21.78 18.90 -4.99
CA ALA A 533 -22.01 19.98 -4.04
C ALA A 533 -21.75 21.35 -4.67
N VAL A 534 -20.65 21.49 -5.44
CA VAL A 534 -20.33 22.74 -6.17
C VAL A 534 -21.43 23.08 -7.18
N ASN A 535 -21.89 22.11 -7.97
CA ASN A 535 -22.98 22.30 -8.93
C ASN A 535 -24.32 22.62 -8.24
N GLY A 536 -24.62 21.97 -7.10
CA GLY A 536 -25.78 22.29 -6.27
C GLY A 536 -25.74 23.73 -5.75
N MET A 537 -24.58 24.18 -5.27
CA MET A 537 -24.34 25.54 -4.79
C MET A 537 -24.47 26.58 -5.91
N LEU A 538 -23.85 26.36 -7.08
CA LEU A 538 -23.98 27.25 -8.24
C LEU A 538 -25.44 27.37 -8.71
N ASN A 539 -26.19 26.26 -8.70
CA ASN A 539 -27.62 26.28 -9.00
C ASN A 539 -28.43 27.09 -7.97
N ALA A 540 -28.05 27.04 -6.69
CA ALA A 540 -28.69 27.83 -5.63
C ALA A 540 -28.40 29.33 -5.79
N LEU A 541 -27.12 29.72 -5.98
CA LEU A 541 -26.73 31.11 -6.22
C LEU A 541 -27.46 31.73 -7.42
N ARG A 542 -27.60 30.96 -8.51
CA ARG A 542 -28.35 31.36 -9.72
C ARG A 542 -29.83 31.57 -9.44
N LYS A 543 -30.47 30.66 -8.70
CA LYS A 543 -31.89 30.75 -8.29
C LYS A 543 -32.16 31.89 -7.31
N SER A 544 -31.16 32.32 -6.55
CA SER A 544 -31.23 33.46 -5.64
C SER A 544 -30.76 34.78 -6.29
N GLU A 545 -30.57 34.82 -7.61
CA GLU A 545 -30.15 36.00 -8.39
C GLU A 545 -28.79 36.60 -7.96
N LEU A 546 -27.99 35.84 -7.19
CA LEU A 546 -26.65 36.23 -6.73
C LEU A 546 -25.56 36.05 -7.80
N ILE A 547 -25.87 35.28 -8.85
CA ILE A 547 -25.11 35.19 -10.10
C ILE A 547 -26.09 35.14 -11.28
N THR A 548 -25.73 35.75 -12.39
CA THR A 548 -26.48 35.68 -13.65
C THR A 548 -26.35 34.30 -14.32
N ASP A 549 -27.25 33.97 -15.26
CA ASP A 549 -27.11 32.75 -16.08
C ASP A 549 -25.78 32.73 -16.85
N LYS A 550 -25.32 33.88 -17.33
CA LYS A 550 -24.02 34.02 -18.02
C LYS A 550 -22.85 33.66 -17.10
N GLU A 551 -22.89 34.09 -15.84
CA GLU A 551 -21.88 33.73 -14.84
C GLU A 551 -21.98 32.27 -14.44
N TYR A 552 -23.19 31.73 -14.24
CA TYR A 552 -23.40 30.30 -14.01
C TYR A 552 -22.77 29.44 -15.10
N HIS A 553 -23.04 29.75 -16.38
CA HIS A 553 -22.45 29.03 -17.51
C HIS A 553 -20.93 29.19 -17.62
N LYS A 554 -20.36 30.31 -17.16
CA LYS A 554 -18.91 30.52 -17.06
C LYS A 554 -18.27 29.70 -15.93
N LEU A 555 -18.91 29.66 -14.76
CA LEU A 555 -18.37 29.04 -13.53
C LEU A 555 -18.54 27.52 -13.53
N LYS A 556 -19.57 26.99 -14.19
CA LYS A 556 -19.86 25.56 -14.27
C LYS A 556 -18.71 24.79 -14.94
N GLY A 557 -18.22 23.74 -14.28
CA GLY A 557 -17.11 22.92 -14.77
C GLY A 557 -15.71 23.48 -14.48
N MET A 558 -15.59 24.66 -13.85
CA MET A 558 -14.33 25.08 -13.22
C MET A 558 -14.03 24.23 -11.97
N SER A 559 -12.78 24.23 -11.53
CA SER A 559 -12.45 23.78 -10.18
C SER A 559 -13.02 24.76 -9.15
N PHE A 560 -13.20 24.32 -7.91
CA PHE A 560 -13.74 25.16 -6.84
C PHE A 560 -12.82 26.35 -6.53
N ILE A 561 -11.50 26.09 -6.52
CA ILE A 561 -10.46 27.10 -6.31
C ILE A 561 -10.44 28.19 -7.40
N ASP A 562 -10.68 27.83 -8.68
CA ASP A 562 -10.77 28.82 -9.77
C ASP A 562 -12.11 29.55 -9.77
N MET A 563 -13.20 28.84 -9.49
CA MET A 563 -14.54 29.41 -9.38
C MET A 563 -14.61 30.53 -8.33
N ILE A 564 -13.95 30.38 -7.17
CA ILE A 564 -13.89 31.42 -6.12
C ILE A 564 -13.26 32.72 -6.65
N LYS A 565 -12.21 32.64 -7.46
CA LYS A 565 -11.53 33.80 -8.05
C LYS A 565 -12.48 34.63 -8.94
N PHE A 566 -13.43 33.98 -9.61
CA PHE A 566 -14.40 34.61 -10.51
C PHE A 566 -15.80 34.87 -9.91
N LEU A 567 -16.10 34.37 -8.70
CA LEU A 567 -17.36 34.63 -8.01
C LEU A 567 -17.47 36.11 -7.57
N PRO A 568 -18.65 36.76 -7.76
CA PRO A 568 -18.91 38.10 -7.24
C PRO A 568 -18.71 38.19 -5.71
N SER A 569 -18.28 39.35 -5.21
CA SER A 569 -18.00 39.61 -3.78
C SER A 569 -19.17 39.21 -2.87
N ASP A 570 -20.39 39.62 -3.23
CA ASP A 570 -21.62 39.27 -2.49
C ASP A 570 -21.94 37.78 -2.50
N SER A 571 -21.50 37.04 -3.52
CA SER A 571 -21.68 35.59 -3.59
C SER A 571 -20.65 34.83 -2.74
N ARG A 572 -19.40 35.32 -2.65
CA ARG A 572 -18.32 34.68 -1.87
C ARG A 572 -18.68 34.47 -0.40
N LYS A 573 -19.45 35.37 0.21
CA LYS A 573 -19.88 35.26 1.63
C LYS A 573 -20.73 34.01 1.92
N PHE A 574 -21.46 33.49 0.94
CA PHE A 574 -22.22 32.24 1.06
C PHE A 574 -21.34 31.00 0.85
N VAL A 575 -20.33 31.12 -0.01
CA VAL A 575 -19.37 30.03 -0.31
C VAL A 575 -18.39 29.81 0.84
N ARG A 576 -18.13 30.81 1.70
CA ARG A 576 -17.27 30.70 2.91
C ARG A 576 -17.57 29.50 3.80
N LYS A 577 -18.83 29.06 3.89
CA LYS A 577 -19.23 27.88 4.68
C LYS A 577 -18.76 26.54 4.10
N PHE A 578 -18.29 26.49 2.86
CA PHE A 578 -17.73 25.29 2.22
C PHE A 578 -16.23 25.11 2.46
N TYR A 579 -15.56 26.08 3.09
CA TYR A 579 -14.12 26.04 3.40
C TYR A 579 -13.77 26.49 4.83
N SER A 580 -14.76 26.60 5.73
CA SER A 580 -14.58 27.05 7.12
C SER A 580 -13.97 25.99 8.05
N GLY A 581 -12.86 25.37 7.65
CA GLY A 581 -12.18 24.31 8.41
C GLY A 581 -10.87 23.80 7.79
N HIS A 582 -10.65 24.03 6.49
CA HIS A 582 -9.37 23.80 5.82
C HIS A 582 -9.10 24.96 4.87
N GLU A 583 -8.03 25.71 5.13
CA GLU A 583 -7.58 26.78 4.24
C GLU A 583 -7.17 26.15 2.89
N LEU A 584 -7.78 26.65 1.81
CA LEU A 584 -7.33 26.31 0.47
C LEU A 584 -6.02 27.05 0.22
N PRO A 585 -4.98 26.41 -0.35
CA PRO A 585 -3.79 27.13 -0.77
C PRO A 585 -4.11 28.07 -1.94
N GLU A 586 -3.33 29.13 -2.09
CA GLU A 586 -3.30 29.91 -3.32
C GLU A 586 -2.37 29.27 -4.36
N TYR A 587 -2.63 29.54 -5.64
CA TYR A 587 -1.77 29.06 -6.71
C TYR A 587 -1.74 29.95 -7.95
N GLU A 588 -0.58 29.94 -8.61
CA GLU A 588 -0.31 30.61 -9.88
C GLU A 588 0.34 29.63 -10.87
N TYR A 589 0.22 29.90 -12.19
CA TYR A 589 0.97 29.17 -13.23
C TYR A 589 1.70 30.16 -14.13
N ARG A 590 3.00 30.36 -13.86
CA ARG A 590 3.82 31.41 -14.49
C ARG A 590 5.30 31.03 -14.52
N TYR A 591 6.11 31.89 -15.13
CA TYR A 591 7.56 31.86 -14.96
C TYR A 591 7.94 32.32 -13.55
N LEU A 592 9.11 31.88 -13.08
CA LEU A 592 9.72 32.35 -11.84
C LEU A 592 10.02 33.85 -11.94
N ASN A 593 9.77 34.58 -10.85
CA ASN A 593 10.21 35.98 -10.72
C ASN A 593 11.72 36.03 -10.39
N SER A 594 12.32 37.23 -10.41
CA SER A 594 13.78 37.38 -10.20
C SER A 594 14.27 36.84 -8.85
N GLN A 595 13.50 37.00 -7.77
CA GLN A 595 13.87 36.52 -6.44
C GLN A 595 13.74 35.00 -6.33
N GLU A 596 12.63 34.44 -6.81
CA GLU A 596 12.42 32.99 -6.90
C GLU A 596 13.50 32.32 -7.77
N LYS A 597 13.86 32.93 -8.90
CA LYS A 597 14.89 32.42 -9.79
C LYS A 597 16.27 32.43 -9.11
N ILE A 598 16.63 33.46 -8.34
CA ILE A 598 17.87 33.47 -7.56
C ILE A 598 17.86 32.35 -6.50
N LYS A 599 16.76 32.23 -5.73
CA LYS A 599 16.59 31.20 -4.69
C LYS A 599 16.69 29.78 -5.27
N LEU A 600 15.91 29.48 -6.29
CA LEU A 600 15.89 28.16 -6.93
C LEU A 600 17.17 27.88 -7.72
N ASN A 601 17.85 28.90 -8.28
CA ASN A 601 19.17 28.69 -8.88
C ASN A 601 20.19 28.17 -7.87
N SER A 602 20.21 28.71 -6.65
CA SER A 602 21.09 28.19 -5.58
C SER A 602 20.79 26.71 -5.29
N ILE A 603 19.51 26.37 -5.10
CA ILE A 603 19.05 25.01 -4.77
C ILE A 603 19.31 24.02 -5.92
N VAL A 604 19.09 24.43 -7.17
CA VAL A 604 19.23 23.55 -8.34
C VAL A 604 20.70 23.34 -8.74
N ASN A 605 21.58 24.32 -8.56
CA ASN A 605 23.03 24.09 -8.76
C ASN A 605 23.60 23.13 -7.70
N GLU A 606 23.14 23.24 -6.45
CA GLU A 606 23.50 22.29 -5.38
C GLU A 606 22.96 20.89 -5.71
N PHE A 607 21.69 20.77 -6.07
CA PHE A 607 21.09 19.50 -6.52
C PHE A 607 21.83 18.88 -7.71
N ASP A 608 22.16 19.67 -8.74
CA ASP A 608 22.90 19.21 -9.93
C ASP A 608 24.29 18.70 -9.57
N THR A 609 24.98 19.36 -8.63
CA THR A 609 26.30 18.93 -8.14
C THR A 609 26.20 17.65 -7.30
N GLU A 610 25.26 17.59 -6.37
CA GLU A 610 25.11 16.50 -5.39
C GLU A 610 24.47 15.23 -5.95
N MET A 611 23.70 15.35 -7.04
CA MET A 611 22.94 14.26 -7.67
C MET A 611 23.40 13.92 -9.09
N GLU A 612 24.47 14.55 -9.59
CA GLU A 612 25.03 14.38 -10.94
C GLU A 612 24.03 14.72 -12.08
N THR A 613 23.21 15.76 -11.90
CA THR A 613 22.17 16.19 -12.87
C THR A 613 22.48 17.52 -13.58
N HIS A 614 21.64 17.89 -14.56
CA HIS A 614 21.78 19.09 -15.40
C HIS A 614 20.46 19.89 -15.47
N SER A 615 19.79 20.03 -14.33
CA SER A 615 18.45 20.58 -14.15
C SER A 615 18.38 22.11 -14.16
N THR A 616 19.50 22.81 -14.08
CA THR A 616 19.58 24.29 -14.17
C THR A 616 18.89 24.86 -15.42
N GLU A 617 18.86 24.14 -16.55
CA GLU A 617 18.14 24.57 -17.76
C GLU A 617 16.62 24.75 -17.52
N PHE A 618 16.05 23.97 -16.59
CA PHE A 618 14.62 23.99 -16.28
C PHE A 618 14.17 25.26 -15.54
N LEU A 619 15.10 26.08 -15.01
CA LEU A 619 14.76 27.37 -14.38
C LEU A 619 14.19 28.40 -15.39
N GLY A 620 14.21 28.10 -16.69
CA GLY A 620 13.50 28.84 -17.72
C GLY A 620 12.03 28.44 -17.91
N ASP A 621 11.57 27.33 -17.34
CA ASP A 621 10.21 26.81 -17.52
C ASP A 621 9.14 27.58 -16.74
N LYS A 622 7.88 27.29 -17.05
CA LYS A 622 6.73 27.67 -16.22
C LYS A 622 6.51 26.67 -15.09
N TYR A 623 6.17 27.19 -13.93
CA TYR A 623 5.89 26.43 -12.72
C TYR A 623 4.44 26.68 -12.28
N THR A 624 3.78 25.65 -11.76
CA THR A 624 2.71 25.84 -10.80
C THR A 624 3.37 26.15 -9.45
N ILE A 625 3.07 27.33 -8.92
CA ILE A 625 3.58 27.82 -7.64
C ILE A 625 2.40 27.82 -6.68
N ILE A 626 2.54 27.13 -5.55
CA ILE A 626 1.49 26.93 -4.54
C ILE A 626 1.96 27.51 -3.21
N MET A 627 1.11 28.31 -2.59
CA MET A 627 1.39 29.17 -1.43
C MET A 627 0.22 29.09 -0.42
N PRO A 628 0.40 29.51 0.83
CA PRO A 628 -0.69 29.61 1.80
C PRO A 628 -1.81 30.52 1.29
N GLY A 629 -3.06 30.22 1.64
CA GLY A 629 -4.21 31.03 1.23
C GLY A 629 -4.44 32.24 2.14
N ASN A 630 -4.75 33.40 1.56
CA ASN A 630 -5.13 34.60 2.32
C ASN A 630 -6.67 34.72 2.38
N TYR A 631 -7.34 34.21 3.45
CA TYR A 631 -8.82 34.04 3.47
C TYR A 631 -9.61 34.73 4.61
#